data_AF-A0A285YWX8-F1
#
_entry.id   AF-A0A285YWX8-F1
#
_cell.length_a   1.000
_cell.length_b   1.000
_cell.length_c   1.000
_cell.angle_alpha   90.00
_cell.angle_beta   90.00
_cell.angle_gamma   90.00
#
_symmetry.space_group_name_H-M   'P 1'
#
loop_
_entity.id
_entity.type
_entity.pdbx_description
1 polymer ?
#
loop_
_entity_poly.entity_id
_entity_poly.type
_entity_poly.pdbx_seq_one_letter_code
_entity_poly.pdbx_strand_id
1 'polypeptide(L)'
;MYIVRNFYKGRPGYRCLQEAVRAHYLKHYGATPEPQPDLFVCLTGANGGAPGYACAGISYGDSGKLFSEYYLDQSLDERYHIDRARIAEVGAFASFHSGSGAGKYLLNNVIKTLALRNFGLVVLTATEQVRQLLIPLVDTLEDLGGADRSRLKDPGVNWGNYYEHGPRVVASRLSAPSTWGNAPALALSQPHFTCQASA
;
A
#
# COMPACT_ATOMS: atom_id res chain seq x y z
N MET A 1 0.82 22.64 -6.83
CA MET A 1 1.94 21.68 -6.68
C MET A 1 1.44 20.49 -5.86
N TYR A 2 1.58 19.27 -6.37
CA TYR A 2 1.32 18.06 -5.58
C TYR A 2 2.57 17.66 -4.80
N ILE A 3 2.38 17.25 -3.54
CA ILE A 3 3.47 16.81 -2.66
C ILE A 3 3.06 15.46 -2.06
N VAL A 4 3.94 14.47 -2.18
CA VAL A 4 3.78 13.16 -1.56
C VAL A 4 4.27 13.25 -0.11
N ARG A 5 3.44 12.87 0.85
CA ARG A 5 3.76 12.90 2.29
C ARG A 5 3.46 11.55 2.94
N ASN A 6 4.29 11.19 3.92
CA ASN A 6 4.13 9.98 4.72
C ASN A 6 3.43 10.31 6.04
N PHE A 7 2.51 9.44 6.43
CA PHE A 7 1.73 9.53 7.65
C PHE A 7 1.90 8.22 8.44
N TYR A 8 2.39 8.35 9.67
CA TYR A 8 2.80 7.22 10.50
C TYR A 8 1.76 6.91 11.59
N LYS A 9 1.66 5.63 11.97
CA LYS A 9 0.83 5.16 13.08
C LYS A 9 1.05 6.02 14.34
N GLY A 10 -0.02 6.30 15.08
CA GLY A 10 0.00 7.13 16.28
C GLY A 10 -0.02 8.65 16.04
N ARG A 11 0.05 9.13 14.79
CA ARG A 11 -0.09 10.56 14.47
C ARG A 11 -1.53 10.90 14.03
N PRO A 12 -2.03 12.12 14.30
CA PRO A 12 -3.41 12.51 13.93
C PRO A 12 -3.73 12.36 12.44
N GLY A 13 -2.77 12.68 11.56
CA GLY A 13 -2.98 12.55 10.12
C GLY A 13 -3.14 11.10 9.63
N TYR A 14 -2.56 10.12 10.34
CA TYR A 14 -2.77 8.69 10.04
C TYR A 14 -4.22 8.29 10.33
N ARG A 15 -4.78 8.70 11.48
CA ARG A 15 -6.19 8.44 11.81
C ARG A 15 -7.13 9.10 10.80
N CYS A 16 -6.85 10.36 10.43
CA CYS A 16 -7.62 11.08 9.41
C CYS A 16 -7.67 10.31 8.08
N LEU A 17 -6.55 9.72 7.66
CA LEU A 17 -6.50 8.90 6.44
C LEU A 17 -7.25 7.57 6.59
N GLN A 18 -7.18 6.91 7.76
CA GLN A 18 -7.99 5.71 8.01
C GLN A 18 -9.49 6.00 7.87
N GLU A 19 -9.96 7.09 8.49
CA GLU A 19 -11.35 7.52 8.41
C GLU A 19 -11.75 7.89 6.98
N ALA A 20 -10.88 8.61 6.25
CA ALA A 20 -11.13 8.99 4.87
C ALA A 20 -11.20 7.78 3.92
N VAL A 21 -10.31 6.78 4.10
CA VAL A 21 -10.36 5.52 3.35
C VAL A 21 -11.64 4.77 3.68
N ARG A 22 -12.01 4.64 4.96
CA ARG A 22 -13.26 3.99 5.36
C ARG A 22 -14.48 4.68 4.76
N ALA A 23 -14.52 6.01 4.77
CA ALA A 23 -15.59 6.80 4.15
C ALA A 23 -15.63 6.62 2.62
N HIS A 24 -14.46 6.52 1.97
CA HIS A 24 -14.36 6.24 0.53
C HIS A 24 -14.93 4.86 0.19
N TYR A 25 -14.51 3.82 0.91
CA TYR A 25 -15.02 2.46 0.71
C TYR A 25 -16.52 2.34 1.03
N LEU A 26 -17.01 3.06 2.03
CA LEU A 26 -18.44 3.11 2.35
C LEU A 26 -19.23 3.73 1.20
N LYS A 27 -18.76 4.86 0.66
CA LYS A 27 -19.42 5.56 -0.44
C LYS A 27 -19.46 4.73 -1.72
N HIS A 28 -18.35 4.05 -2.06
CA HIS A 28 -18.22 3.34 -3.33
C HIS A 28 -18.75 1.91 -3.29
N TYR A 29 -18.67 1.25 -2.13
CA TYR A 29 -18.96 -0.18 -2.01
C TYR A 29 -19.97 -0.54 -0.91
N GLY A 30 -20.41 0.41 -0.09
CA GLY A 30 -21.13 0.09 1.15
C GLY A 30 -20.25 -0.64 2.18
N ALA A 31 -18.92 -0.59 2.01
CA ALA A 31 -17.95 -1.33 2.78
C ALA A 31 -17.37 -0.48 3.93
N THR A 32 -17.08 -1.09 5.07
CA THR A 32 -16.47 -0.42 6.22
C THR A 32 -15.23 -1.18 6.71
N PRO A 33 -14.20 -1.35 5.87
CA PRO A 33 -12.96 -1.97 6.31
C PRO A 33 -12.24 -1.08 7.33
N GLU A 34 -11.36 -1.70 8.12
CA GLU A 34 -10.52 -1.02 9.10
C GLU A 34 -9.06 -1.15 8.67
N PRO A 35 -8.58 -0.26 7.78
CA PRO A 35 -7.22 -0.36 7.27
C PRO A 35 -6.20 -0.07 8.37
N GLN A 36 -5.22 -0.96 8.55
CA GLN A 36 -4.12 -0.80 9.52
C GLN A 36 -2.72 -0.94 8.90
N PRO A 37 -2.43 -0.30 7.75
CA PRO A 37 -1.11 -0.38 7.10
C PRO A 37 -0.02 0.26 7.98
N ASP A 38 1.24 -0.15 7.82
CA ASP A 38 2.37 0.38 8.59
C ASP A 38 2.60 1.88 8.38
N LEU A 39 2.34 2.36 7.17
CA LEU A 39 2.23 3.79 6.90
C LEU A 39 1.14 4.09 5.87
N PHE A 40 0.70 5.34 5.84
CA PHE A 40 -0.01 5.90 4.69
C PHE A 40 0.89 6.85 3.92
N VAL A 41 0.84 6.74 2.59
CA VAL A 41 1.38 7.73 1.67
C VAL A 41 0.21 8.49 1.08
N CYS A 42 0.25 9.82 1.11
CA CYS A 42 -0.83 10.66 0.62
C CYS A 42 -0.31 11.75 -0.30
N LEU A 43 -1.01 11.96 -1.41
CA LEU A 43 -0.80 13.08 -2.32
C LEU A 43 -1.56 14.30 -1.79
N THR A 44 -0.85 15.33 -1.38
CA THR A 44 -1.39 16.51 -0.71
C THR A 44 -1.08 17.78 -1.49
N GLY A 45 -1.80 18.87 -1.20
CA GLY A 45 -1.47 20.21 -1.68
C GLY A 45 -0.33 20.84 -0.88
N ALA A 46 -0.04 22.10 -1.15
CA ALA A 46 0.98 22.86 -0.41
C ALA A 46 0.69 22.91 1.11
N ASN A 47 -0.59 23.01 1.48
CA ASN A 47 -1.07 23.02 2.88
C ASN A 47 -0.76 21.73 3.67
N GLY A 48 -0.45 20.61 3.00
CA GLY A 48 -0.09 19.34 3.63
C GLY A 48 -1.18 18.63 4.41
N GLY A 49 -2.43 19.09 4.32
CA GLY A 49 -3.55 18.48 5.02
C GLY A 49 -3.97 17.14 4.43
N ALA A 50 -4.24 16.17 5.30
CA ALA A 50 -5.03 14.99 4.97
C ALA A 50 -6.53 15.39 4.86
N PRO A 51 -7.34 14.70 4.04
CA PRO A 51 -7.00 13.49 3.29
C PRO A 51 -6.33 13.74 1.92
N GLY A 52 -6.07 14.99 1.57
CA GLY A 52 -5.42 15.34 0.30
C GLY A 52 -6.24 14.93 -0.93
N TYR A 53 -5.54 14.53 -2.00
CA TYR A 53 -6.14 14.15 -3.28
C TYR A 53 -6.31 12.64 -3.44
N ALA A 54 -5.36 11.86 -2.91
CA ALA A 54 -5.36 10.40 -2.91
C ALA A 54 -4.45 9.88 -1.79
N CYS A 55 -4.69 8.65 -1.33
CA CYS A 55 -3.80 7.95 -0.41
C CYS A 55 -3.67 6.46 -0.74
N ALA A 56 -2.59 5.85 -0.24
CA ALA A 56 -2.34 4.42 -0.28
C ALA A 56 -1.69 4.00 1.05
N GLY A 57 -2.11 2.86 1.58
CA GLY A 57 -1.47 2.21 2.71
C GLY A 57 -0.32 1.32 2.24
N ILE A 58 0.79 1.32 2.98
CA ILE A 58 1.92 0.42 2.77
C ILE A 58 2.05 -0.49 4.00
N SER A 59 2.06 -1.80 3.77
CA SER A 59 2.38 -2.80 4.79
C SER A 59 3.65 -3.54 4.36
N TYR A 60 4.57 -3.78 5.30
CA TYR A 60 5.83 -4.45 5.00
C TYR A 60 5.75 -5.95 5.29
N GLY A 61 6.43 -6.77 4.49
CA GLY A 61 6.37 -8.23 4.66
C GLY A 61 6.98 -8.70 5.98
N ASP A 62 7.92 -7.95 6.55
CA ASP A 62 8.55 -8.22 7.85
C ASP A 62 7.73 -7.76 9.06
N SER A 63 6.66 -6.98 8.87
CA SER A 63 5.78 -6.54 9.96
C SER A 63 4.70 -7.56 10.32
N GLY A 64 4.51 -8.58 9.49
CA GLY A 64 3.57 -9.68 9.71
C GLY A 64 3.03 -10.27 8.42
N LYS A 65 1.96 -11.05 8.53
CA LYS A 65 1.24 -11.60 7.38
C LYS A 65 0.51 -10.48 6.63
N LEU A 66 0.75 -10.37 5.33
CA LEU A 66 0.14 -9.35 4.45
C LEU A 66 -1.31 -9.71 4.13
N PHE A 67 -2.15 -8.72 3.80
CA PHE A 67 -3.57 -8.95 3.53
C PHE A 67 -3.79 -9.89 2.34
N SER A 68 -2.98 -9.73 1.30
CA SER A 68 -3.06 -10.51 0.06
C SER A 68 -2.68 -11.98 0.29
N GLU A 69 -1.85 -12.28 1.29
CA GLU A 69 -1.45 -13.66 1.65
C GLU A 69 -2.60 -14.48 2.27
N TYR A 70 -3.74 -13.86 2.60
CA TYR A 70 -4.94 -14.62 2.98
C TYR A 70 -5.58 -15.34 1.78
N TYR A 71 -5.43 -14.79 0.57
CA TYR A 71 -5.99 -15.38 -0.66
C TYR A 71 -5.05 -16.37 -1.35
N LEU A 72 -3.83 -16.55 -0.85
CA LEU A 72 -2.81 -17.40 -1.45
C LEU A 72 -2.58 -18.64 -0.60
N ASP A 73 -2.26 -19.75 -1.26
CA ASP A 73 -1.97 -21.03 -0.59
C ASP A 73 -0.56 -21.09 -0.02
N GLN A 74 0.34 -20.25 -0.55
CA GLN A 74 1.73 -20.11 -0.13
C GLN A 74 2.02 -18.64 0.19
N SER A 75 2.95 -18.41 1.10
CA SER A 75 3.43 -17.05 1.41
C SER A 75 4.20 -16.46 0.23
N LEU A 76 4.30 -15.13 0.18
CA LEU A 76 4.96 -14.47 -0.94
C LEU A 76 6.48 -14.68 -0.93
N ASP A 77 7.10 -14.78 0.26
CA ASP A 77 8.53 -15.09 0.39
C ASP A 77 8.87 -16.49 -0.08
N GLU A 78 8.04 -17.49 0.23
CA GLU A 78 8.22 -18.86 -0.27
C GLU A 78 8.05 -18.93 -1.78
N ARG A 79 6.99 -18.30 -2.31
CA ARG A 79 6.67 -18.33 -3.75
C ARG A 79 7.72 -17.65 -4.62
N TYR A 80 8.29 -16.55 -4.14
CA TYR A 80 9.26 -15.75 -4.90
C TYR A 80 10.70 -15.95 -4.45
N HIS A 81 10.96 -16.76 -3.42
CA HIS A 81 12.28 -16.93 -2.82
C HIS A 81 12.95 -15.58 -2.50
N ILE A 82 12.20 -14.69 -1.84
CA ILE A 82 12.59 -13.32 -1.53
C ILE A 82 12.52 -13.08 -0.02
N ASP A 83 13.48 -12.33 0.53
CA ASP A 83 13.42 -11.89 1.92
C ASP A 83 12.13 -11.07 2.19
N ARG A 84 11.40 -11.41 3.25
CA ARG A 84 10.16 -10.72 3.67
C ARG A 84 10.35 -9.21 3.82
N ALA A 85 11.51 -8.74 4.26
CA ALA A 85 11.82 -7.31 4.38
C ALA A 85 11.82 -6.57 3.02
N ARG A 86 11.91 -7.30 1.90
CA ARG A 86 11.86 -6.75 0.53
C ARG A 86 10.48 -6.84 -0.12
N ILE A 87 9.47 -7.30 0.61
CA ILE A 87 8.09 -7.38 0.14
C ILE A 87 7.32 -6.19 0.72
N ALA A 88 6.60 -5.47 -0.14
CA ALA A 88 5.67 -4.43 0.29
C ALA A 88 4.28 -4.69 -0.30
N GLU A 89 3.25 -4.58 0.52
CA GLU A 89 1.87 -4.55 0.08
C GLU A 89 1.39 -3.11 -0.02
N VAL A 90 0.77 -2.78 -1.16
CA VAL A 90 0.02 -1.53 -1.32
C VAL A 90 -1.47 -1.85 -1.22
N GLY A 91 -2.10 -1.33 -0.17
CA GLY A 91 -3.52 -1.51 0.13
C GLY A 91 -4.18 -0.19 0.50
N ALA A 92 -5.40 -0.26 1.04
CA ALA A 92 -6.14 0.91 1.55
C ALA A 92 -6.11 2.12 0.58
N PHE A 93 -6.20 1.83 -0.71
CA PHE A 93 -6.05 2.82 -1.77
C PHE A 93 -7.35 3.58 -1.96
N ALA A 94 -7.30 4.90 -1.90
CA ALA A 94 -8.45 5.77 -2.10
C ALA A 94 -8.03 7.00 -2.91
N SER A 95 -8.85 7.34 -3.91
CA SER A 95 -8.71 8.58 -4.67
C SER A 95 -9.90 9.48 -4.34
N PHE A 96 -9.64 10.59 -3.67
CA PHE A 96 -10.70 11.49 -3.18
C PHE A 96 -11.19 12.47 -4.25
N HIS A 97 -10.40 12.66 -5.31
CA HIS A 97 -10.74 13.55 -6.44
C HIS A 97 -10.72 12.77 -7.76
N SER A 98 -11.89 12.25 -8.14
CA SER A 98 -12.08 11.56 -9.43
C SER A 98 -11.70 12.45 -10.61
N GLY A 99 -11.10 11.86 -11.66
CA GLY A 99 -10.74 12.57 -12.90
C GLY A 99 -9.46 13.42 -12.85
N SER A 100 -8.85 13.61 -11.68
CA SER A 100 -7.62 14.41 -11.53
C SER A 100 -6.32 13.70 -11.92
N GLY A 101 -6.37 12.37 -12.12
CA GLY A 101 -5.16 11.55 -12.27
C GLY A 101 -4.33 11.37 -11.00
N ALA A 102 -4.74 11.95 -9.87
CA ALA A 102 -4.03 11.92 -8.59
C ALA A 102 -3.74 10.50 -8.09
N GLY A 103 -4.70 9.58 -8.20
CA GLY A 103 -4.51 8.17 -7.82
C GLY A 103 -3.42 7.47 -8.63
N LYS A 104 -3.43 7.63 -9.96
CA LYS A 104 -2.39 7.08 -10.86
C LYS A 104 -1.02 7.68 -10.54
N TYR A 105 -0.97 9.01 -10.35
CA TYR A 105 0.26 9.71 -9.98
C TYR A 105 0.82 9.20 -8.65
N LEU A 106 -0.03 9.01 -7.65
CA LEU A 106 0.38 8.49 -6.34
C LEU A 106 0.92 7.06 -6.46
N LEU A 107 0.21 6.14 -7.11
CA LEU A 107 0.68 4.75 -7.30
C LEU A 107 2.04 4.70 -7.99
N ASN A 108 2.23 5.50 -9.04
CA ASN A 108 3.52 5.61 -9.74
C ASN A 108 4.65 6.04 -8.79
N ASN A 109 4.40 7.06 -7.95
CA ASN A 109 5.40 7.53 -6.99
C ASN A 109 5.69 6.49 -5.91
N VAL A 110 4.67 5.81 -5.40
CA VAL A 110 4.82 4.74 -4.41
C VAL A 110 5.68 3.61 -4.97
N ILE A 111 5.34 3.08 -6.16
CA ILE A 111 6.06 1.99 -6.81
C ILE A 111 7.53 2.35 -7.05
N LYS A 112 7.78 3.54 -7.61
CA LYS A 112 9.16 4.03 -7.83
C LYS A 112 9.93 4.19 -6.52
N THR A 113 9.28 4.71 -5.47
CA THR A 113 9.92 4.88 -4.16
C THR A 113 10.27 3.54 -3.53
N LEU A 114 9.41 2.53 -3.66
CA LEU A 114 9.69 1.17 -3.18
C LEU A 114 10.87 0.54 -3.94
N ALA A 115 10.91 0.68 -5.26
CA ALA A 115 12.04 0.21 -6.07
C ALA A 115 13.36 0.89 -5.67
N LEU A 116 13.34 2.22 -5.47
CA LEU A 116 14.50 2.99 -5.01
C LEU A 116 14.93 2.66 -3.57
N ARG A 117 14.03 2.07 -2.76
CA ARG A 117 14.33 1.58 -1.41
C ARG A 117 14.68 0.09 -1.37
N ASN A 118 15.06 -0.48 -2.51
CA ASN A 118 15.50 -1.87 -2.65
C ASN A 118 14.42 -2.92 -2.31
N PHE A 119 13.13 -2.57 -2.35
CA PHE A 119 12.08 -3.59 -2.35
C PHE A 119 12.18 -4.43 -3.65
N GLY A 120 11.94 -5.73 -3.54
CA GLY A 120 11.97 -6.63 -4.69
C GLY A 120 10.61 -6.99 -5.23
N LEU A 121 9.58 -6.93 -4.38
CA LEU A 121 8.23 -7.30 -4.74
C LEU A 121 7.24 -6.30 -4.18
N VAL A 122 6.31 -5.85 -5.02
CA VAL A 122 5.10 -5.16 -4.59
C VAL A 122 3.88 -6.03 -4.88
N VAL A 123 2.98 -6.14 -3.91
CA VAL A 123 1.72 -6.89 -4.03
C VAL A 123 0.53 -5.98 -3.75
N LEU A 124 -0.58 -6.20 -4.47
CA LEU A 124 -1.84 -5.50 -4.23
C LEU A 124 -3.00 -6.47 -4.36
N THR A 125 -4.03 -6.29 -3.53
CA THR A 125 -5.37 -6.82 -3.80
C THR A 125 -6.17 -5.73 -4.50
N ALA A 126 -6.30 -5.83 -5.82
CA ALA A 126 -6.79 -4.75 -6.68
C ALA A 126 -8.07 -5.15 -7.43
N THR A 127 -9.05 -4.25 -7.48
CA THR A 127 -10.21 -4.35 -8.40
C THR A 127 -9.77 -4.12 -9.84
N GLU A 128 -10.62 -4.45 -10.83
CA GLU A 128 -10.31 -4.25 -12.25
C GLU A 128 -9.85 -2.82 -12.57
N GLN A 129 -10.55 -1.82 -12.02
CA GLN A 129 -10.17 -0.42 -12.20
C GLN A 129 -8.75 -0.13 -11.72
N VAL A 130 -8.36 -0.64 -10.55
CA VAL A 130 -7.01 -0.43 -10.00
C VAL A 130 -5.97 -1.20 -10.80
N ARG A 131 -6.29 -2.42 -11.27
CA ARG A 131 -5.39 -3.19 -12.17
C ARG A 131 -5.09 -2.41 -13.46
N GLN A 132 -6.12 -1.83 -14.08
CA GLN A 132 -5.94 -0.99 -15.28
C GLN A 132 -5.07 0.26 -15.02
N LEU A 133 -5.10 0.82 -13.81
CA LEU A 133 -4.20 1.90 -13.42
C LEU A 133 -2.74 1.44 -13.27
N LEU A 134 -2.52 0.20 -12.84
CA LEU A 134 -1.19 -0.37 -12.59
C LEU A 134 -0.48 -0.82 -13.87
N ILE A 135 -1.20 -1.37 -14.86
CA ILE A 135 -0.62 -1.89 -16.12
C ILE A 135 0.42 -0.94 -16.74
N PRO A 136 0.16 0.37 -16.93
CA PRO A 136 1.15 1.28 -17.52
C PRO A 136 2.24 1.76 -16.55
N LEU A 137 2.21 1.35 -15.28
CA LEU A 137 3.12 1.83 -14.22
C LEU A 137 4.20 0.81 -13.86
N VAL A 138 4.05 -0.44 -14.28
CA VAL A 138 4.96 -1.55 -13.95
C VAL A 138 5.36 -2.31 -15.21
N ASP A 139 6.55 -2.91 -15.19
CA ASP A 139 7.03 -3.72 -16.32
C ASP A 139 6.28 -5.06 -16.43
N THR A 140 5.92 -5.63 -15.28
CA THR A 140 5.17 -6.90 -15.20
C THR A 140 4.09 -6.80 -14.13
N LEU A 141 2.90 -7.30 -14.43
CA LEU A 141 1.80 -7.44 -13.46
C LEU A 141 1.32 -8.89 -13.48
N GLU A 142 1.87 -9.71 -12.58
CA GLU A 142 1.50 -11.12 -12.43
C GLU A 142 0.19 -11.22 -11.66
N ASP A 143 -0.76 -12.01 -12.19
CA ASP A 143 -2.02 -12.31 -11.53
C ASP A 143 -1.91 -13.59 -10.71
N LEU A 144 -2.02 -13.46 -9.39
CA LEU A 144 -1.85 -14.56 -8.44
C LEU A 144 -3.17 -15.27 -8.10
N GLY A 145 -4.30 -14.74 -8.56
CA GLY A 145 -5.63 -15.34 -8.35
C GLY A 145 -6.69 -14.35 -7.85
N GLY A 146 -7.93 -14.84 -7.83
CA GLY A 146 -9.07 -14.09 -7.29
C GLY A 146 -8.99 -13.93 -5.78
N ALA A 147 -9.31 -12.74 -5.28
CA ALA A 147 -9.47 -12.51 -3.86
C ALA A 147 -10.85 -12.99 -3.42
N ASP A 148 -10.94 -14.24 -2.96
CA ASP A 148 -12.17 -14.82 -2.41
C ASP A 148 -12.38 -14.35 -0.96
N ARG A 149 -13.53 -13.70 -0.72
CA ARG A 149 -13.96 -13.24 0.60
C ARG A 149 -13.95 -14.36 1.65
N SER A 150 -14.22 -15.60 1.26
CA SER A 150 -14.23 -16.75 2.18
C SER A 150 -12.89 -17.02 2.87
N ARG A 151 -11.79 -16.53 2.28
CA ARG A 151 -10.42 -16.72 2.77
C ARG A 151 -9.94 -15.63 3.73
N LEU A 152 -10.75 -14.59 3.97
CA LEU A 152 -10.40 -13.50 4.87
C LEU A 152 -10.14 -14.00 6.28
N LYS A 153 -9.15 -13.38 6.94
CA LYS A 153 -8.87 -13.61 8.38
C LYS A 153 -10.08 -13.32 9.27
N ASP A 154 -10.75 -12.22 8.98
CA ASP A 154 -11.87 -11.71 9.77
C ASP A 154 -13.13 -11.66 8.90
N PRO A 155 -14.01 -12.67 9.00
CA PRO A 155 -15.25 -12.71 8.23
C PRO A 155 -16.28 -11.66 8.71
N GLY A 156 -16.10 -11.06 9.90
CA GLY A 156 -17.02 -10.09 10.48
C GLY A 156 -16.92 -8.69 9.85
N VAL A 157 -15.86 -8.41 9.09
CA VAL A 157 -15.69 -7.12 8.42
C VAL A 157 -16.72 -6.97 7.31
N ASN A 158 -17.48 -5.87 7.35
CA ASN A 158 -18.40 -5.52 6.28
C ASN A 158 -17.64 -4.99 5.05
N TRP A 159 -17.63 -5.79 3.99
CA TRP A 159 -17.04 -5.43 2.71
C TRP A 159 -18.06 -4.97 1.65
N GLY A 160 -19.34 -4.85 2.02
CA GLY A 160 -20.42 -4.47 1.09
C GLY A 160 -20.34 -5.27 -0.23
N ASN A 161 -20.36 -4.56 -1.36
CA ASN A 161 -20.22 -5.14 -2.70
C ASN A 161 -18.78 -5.11 -3.26
N TYR A 162 -17.76 -4.83 -2.43
CA TYR A 162 -16.37 -4.73 -2.88
C TYR A 162 -15.91 -6.00 -3.64
N TYR A 163 -16.25 -7.18 -3.14
CA TYR A 163 -15.89 -8.45 -3.77
C TYR A 163 -16.66 -8.76 -5.07
N GLU A 164 -17.83 -8.12 -5.29
CA GLU A 164 -18.55 -8.22 -6.56
C GLU A 164 -17.77 -7.56 -7.71
N HIS A 165 -16.82 -6.67 -7.40
CA HIS A 165 -15.95 -6.03 -8.37
C HIS A 165 -14.73 -6.89 -8.78
N GLY A 166 -14.74 -8.17 -8.40
CA GLY A 166 -13.70 -9.14 -8.75
C GLY A 166 -12.29 -8.69 -8.39
N PRO A 167 -12.00 -8.34 -7.12
CA PRO A 167 -10.64 -8.05 -6.70
C PRO A 167 -9.75 -9.27 -6.92
N ARG A 168 -8.50 -9.03 -7.33
CA ARG A 168 -7.50 -10.07 -7.60
C ARG A 168 -6.20 -9.69 -6.94
N VAL A 169 -5.47 -10.69 -6.47
CA VAL A 169 -4.12 -10.49 -5.96
C VAL A 169 -3.20 -10.38 -7.15
N VAL A 170 -2.51 -9.25 -7.26
CA VAL A 170 -1.52 -8.99 -8.31
C VAL A 170 -0.17 -8.67 -7.69
N ALA A 171 0.90 -9.12 -8.33
CA ALA A 171 2.25 -8.88 -7.89
C ALA A 171 3.10 -8.30 -9.03
N SER A 172 4.03 -7.44 -8.68
CA SER A 172 4.99 -6.86 -9.61
C SER A 172 6.39 -6.90 -9.03
N ARG A 173 7.35 -7.32 -9.84
CA ARG A 173 8.76 -7.35 -9.47
C ARG A 173 9.36 -5.97 -9.67
N LEU A 174 9.99 -5.45 -8.62
CA LEU A 174 10.64 -4.13 -8.61
C LEU A 174 12.15 -4.21 -8.84
N SER A 175 12.75 -5.39 -8.63
CA SER A 175 14.16 -5.66 -8.89
C SER A 175 14.35 -7.10 -9.36
N ALA A 176 15.51 -7.38 -9.96
CA ALA A 176 15.83 -8.72 -10.47
C ALA A 176 15.96 -9.75 -9.32
N PRO A 177 15.56 -11.02 -9.55
CA PRO A 177 15.66 -12.10 -8.56
C PRO A 177 17.05 -12.29 -7.96
N SER A 178 18.10 -12.03 -8.75
CA SER A 178 19.49 -12.10 -8.32
C SER A 178 19.83 -11.16 -7.15
N THR A 179 19.00 -10.16 -6.87
CA THR A 179 19.24 -9.18 -5.81
C THR A 179 18.48 -9.49 -4.52
N TRP A 180 17.61 -10.51 -4.49
CA TRP A 180 16.61 -10.74 -3.43
C TRP A 180 17.13 -11.37 -2.14
N GLY A 181 18.38 -11.84 -2.11
CA GLY A 181 18.98 -12.51 -0.95
C GLY A 181 19.45 -11.62 0.20
N ASN A 182 19.43 -10.28 0.04
CA ASN A 182 19.86 -9.34 1.08
C ASN A 182 18.74 -8.36 1.44
N ALA A 183 18.45 -8.20 2.73
CA ALA A 183 17.51 -7.22 3.26
C ALA A 183 17.77 -5.81 2.71
N PRO A 184 16.73 -4.98 2.46
CA PRO A 184 16.94 -3.63 1.98
C PRO A 184 17.66 -2.82 3.05
N ALA A 185 18.61 -1.98 2.64
CA ALA A 185 19.22 -1.01 3.54
C ALA A 185 18.15 0.01 3.94
N LEU A 186 17.44 -0.25 5.04
CA LEU A 186 16.61 0.76 5.70
C LEU A 186 17.57 1.87 6.14
N ALA A 187 17.69 2.92 5.31
CA ALA A 187 18.31 4.16 5.72
C ALA A 187 17.40 4.79 6.79
N LEU A 188 17.57 4.33 8.03
CA LEU A 188 17.13 5.03 9.23
C LEU A 188 18.02 6.27 9.35
N SER A 189 17.67 7.33 8.62
CA SER A 189 18.15 8.67 8.95
C SER A 189 17.48 9.07 10.25
N GLN A 190 18.05 8.66 11.39
CA GLN A 190 17.74 9.29 12.67
C GLN A 190 18.37 10.69 12.64
N PRO A 191 17.61 11.78 12.81
CA PRO A 191 18.22 13.06 13.14
C PRO A 191 18.79 12.96 14.55
N HIS A 192 20.12 13.03 14.65
CA HIS A 192 20.80 13.28 15.92
C HIS A 192 20.32 14.62 16.48
N PHE A 193 19.46 14.59 17.50
CA PHE A 193 19.24 15.74 18.37
C PHE A 193 20.41 15.79 19.36
N THR A 194 21.42 16.58 19.06
CA THR A 194 22.36 17.07 20.08
C THR A 194 21.64 18.11 20.93
N CYS A 195 21.19 17.72 22.11
CA CYS A 195 20.82 18.64 23.17
C CYS A 195 22.11 19.28 23.71
N GLN A 196 22.44 20.49 23.25
CA GLN A 196 23.43 21.32 23.94
C GLN A 196 22.75 21.94 25.16
N ALA A 197 23.12 21.46 26.35
CA ALA A 197 22.87 22.16 27.59
C ALA A 197 23.89 23.30 27.71
N SER A 198 23.42 24.54 27.66
CA SER A 198 24.18 25.72 28.08
C SER A 198 24.22 25.76 29.61
N ALA A 199 25.42 25.92 30.15
CA ALA A 199 25.69 26.28 31.54
C ALA A 199 25.37 27.76 31.80
#